data_AF-A0A5A8EBY2-F1
#
_entry.id   AF-A0A5A8EBY2-F1
#
_cell.length_a   1.000
_cell.length_b   1.000
_cell.length_c   1.000
_cell.angle_alpha   90.00
_cell.angle_beta   90.00
_cell.angle_gamma   90.00
#
_symmetry.space_group_name_H-M   'P 1'
#
loop_
_entity.id
_entity.type
_entity.pdbx_description
1 polymer ?
#
loop_
_entity_poly.entity_id
_entity_poly.type
_entity_poly.pdbx_seq_one_letter_code
_entity_poly.pdbx_strand_id
1 'polypeptide(L)'
;MYASRLRASVAACTRVLGRAGKKKSKPGKAKADDAPKGTQSPIQDKLNGMYLKALEAPKRPRPAMDSEEAMRAEALAKEYTRRHWLRHNAISADMNLKITRRHEALAALPEELRAIALRIPEDPMLPEDYRVVTERPPIDGWHRARVSQAAQELADADEFFKSQAALDSGVATGREAGEVSTLFGEVNEMDEEIEKARRQKKAS
;
A
#
# COMPACT_ATOMS: atom_id res chain seq x y z
N MET A 1 46.55 -23.68 -24.25
CA MET A 1 46.41 -22.22 -24.40
C MET A 1 45.09 -21.79 -23.77
N TYR A 2 45.02 -20.61 -23.14
CA TYR A 2 43.92 -20.04 -22.32
C TYR A 2 43.98 -20.28 -20.81
N ALA A 3 45.05 -19.79 -20.18
CA ALA A 3 45.09 -19.53 -18.74
C ALA A 3 45.70 -18.14 -18.48
N SER A 4 45.02 -17.07 -18.88
CA SER A 4 45.54 -15.69 -18.69
C SER A 4 44.51 -14.58 -18.90
N ARG A 5 43.31 -14.62 -18.28
CA ARG A 5 42.35 -13.49 -18.34
C ARG A 5 41.52 -13.24 -17.06
N LEU A 6 42.11 -13.37 -15.87
CA LEU A 6 41.43 -12.95 -14.62
C LEU A 6 42.39 -12.21 -13.68
N ARG A 7 42.97 -11.09 -14.13
CA ARG A 7 43.62 -10.10 -13.26
C ARG A 7 43.51 -8.70 -13.86
N ALA A 8 42.31 -8.10 -13.81
CA ALA A 8 42.13 -6.64 -13.89
C ALA A 8 40.65 -6.28 -13.72
N SER A 9 40.15 -6.14 -12.49
CA SER A 9 38.96 -5.32 -12.23
C SER A 9 38.78 -4.81 -10.79
N VAL A 10 39.71 -5.08 -9.86
CA VAL A 10 39.54 -4.68 -8.45
C VAL A 10 40.01 -3.23 -8.17
N ALA A 11 40.32 -2.43 -9.19
CA ALA A 11 40.88 -1.09 -9.02
C ALA A 11 40.02 0.01 -9.66
N ALA A 12 38.74 0.13 -9.28
CA ALA A 12 37.94 1.31 -9.61
C ALA A 12 36.68 1.45 -8.73
N CYS A 13 36.82 1.59 -7.40
CA CYS A 13 35.67 2.00 -6.58
C CYS A 13 36.05 2.83 -5.34
N THR A 14 37.04 3.72 -5.48
CA THR A 14 37.36 4.72 -4.44
C THR A 14 37.63 6.08 -5.08
N ARG A 15 36.57 6.88 -5.26
CA ARG A 15 36.54 8.36 -5.19
C ARG A 15 35.27 8.91 -5.85
N VAL A 16 34.21 9.02 -5.06
CA VAL A 16 33.27 10.14 -5.20
C VAL A 16 33.24 10.83 -3.83
N LEU A 17 34.37 11.46 -3.49
CA LEU A 17 34.37 12.51 -2.47
C LEU A 17 33.70 13.71 -3.12
N GLY A 18 32.41 13.89 -2.83
CA GLY A 18 31.65 15.09 -3.14
C GLY A 18 32.36 16.30 -2.55
N ARG A 19 33.18 16.97 -3.36
CA ARG A 19 33.83 18.23 -3.04
C ARG A 19 32.76 19.31 -3.14
N ALA A 20 32.02 19.52 -2.05
CA ALA A 20 31.06 20.61 -1.92
C ALA A 20 31.80 21.96 -1.97
N GLY A 21 31.97 22.49 -3.18
CA GLY A 21 32.45 23.85 -3.40
C GLY A 21 31.44 24.84 -2.84
N LYS A 22 31.77 25.48 -1.70
CA LYS A 22 31.06 26.66 -1.21
C LYS A 22 31.22 27.81 -2.21
N LYS A 23 30.32 27.91 -3.19
CA LYS A 23 30.10 29.16 -3.94
C LYS A 23 29.36 30.11 -3.00
N LYS A 24 30.04 31.18 -2.56
CA LYS A 24 29.40 32.33 -1.90
C LYS A 24 28.62 33.12 -2.96
N SER A 25 27.32 32.86 -3.11
CA SER A 25 26.42 33.74 -3.87
C SER A 25 26.09 34.97 -3.02
N LYS A 26 26.29 36.17 -3.58
CA LYS A 26 25.80 37.45 -3.03
C LYS A 26 24.29 37.39 -2.81
N PRO A 27 23.74 37.95 -1.72
CA PRO A 27 22.29 38.09 -1.56
C PRO A 27 21.81 39.18 -2.52
N GLY A 28 21.24 38.76 -3.66
CA GLY A 28 20.43 39.65 -4.48
C GLY A 28 19.14 39.97 -3.73
N LYS A 29 18.87 41.26 -3.52
CA LYS A 29 17.54 41.76 -3.12
C LYS A 29 16.53 41.35 -4.18
N ALA A 30 15.81 40.25 -3.95
CA ALA A 30 14.57 39.97 -4.65
C ALA A 30 13.51 40.94 -4.09
N LYS A 31 12.92 41.71 -4.99
CA LYS A 31 11.75 42.53 -4.68
C LYS A 31 10.61 41.58 -4.31
N ALA A 32 9.91 41.91 -3.23
CA ALA A 32 8.70 41.24 -2.83
C ALA A 32 7.64 41.54 -3.90
N ASP A 33 7.37 40.57 -4.76
CA ASP A 33 6.11 40.53 -5.48
C ASP A 33 5.09 39.93 -4.51
N ASP A 34 4.13 40.76 -4.12
CA ASP A 34 3.00 40.41 -3.25
C ASP A 34 2.15 39.32 -3.91
N ALA A 35 2.52 38.07 -3.69
CA ALA A 35 1.61 36.95 -3.92
C ALA A 35 0.47 37.04 -2.90
N PRO A 36 -0.80 36.96 -3.33
CA PRO A 36 -1.92 36.95 -2.40
C PRO A 36 -1.76 35.74 -1.49
N LYS A 37 -1.52 36.00 -0.20
CA LYS A 37 -1.58 34.98 0.84
C LYS A 37 -2.97 34.37 0.77
N GLY A 38 -3.07 33.21 0.12
CA GLY A 38 -4.28 32.42 0.09
C GLY A 38 -4.78 32.31 1.52
N THR A 39 -6.06 32.60 1.70
CA THR A 39 -6.81 32.44 2.94
C THR A 39 -6.83 30.96 3.33
N GLN A 40 -5.68 30.41 3.73
CA GLN A 40 -5.64 29.18 4.48
C GLN A 40 -6.38 29.47 5.77
N SER A 41 -7.37 28.62 6.07
CA SER A 41 -8.14 28.79 7.28
C SER A 41 -7.17 28.75 8.48
N PRO A 42 -7.42 29.48 9.56
CA PRO A 42 -6.57 29.43 10.75
C PRO A 42 -6.43 28.02 11.36
N ILE A 43 -7.28 27.08 10.91
CA ILE A 43 -7.20 25.65 11.20
C ILE A 43 -6.10 24.97 10.36
N GLN A 44 -6.01 25.27 9.06
CA GLN A 44 -4.95 24.75 8.19
C GLN A 44 -3.57 25.24 8.62
N ASP A 45 -3.42 26.51 9.02
CA ASP A 45 -2.14 27.03 9.53
C ASP A 45 -1.69 26.33 10.82
N LYS A 46 -2.64 26.01 11.71
CA LYS A 46 -2.38 25.23 12.92
C LYS A 46 -1.97 23.79 12.59
N LEU A 47 -2.67 23.13 11.68
CA LEU A 47 -2.34 21.77 11.22
C LEU A 47 -0.96 21.75 10.55
N ASN A 48 -0.69 22.68 9.65
CA ASN A 48 0.61 22.84 9.01
C ASN A 48 1.71 23.09 10.05
N GLY A 49 1.45 23.93 11.06
CA GLY A 49 2.36 24.14 12.18
C GLY A 49 2.61 22.87 13.02
N MET A 50 1.61 22.00 13.19
CA MET A 50 1.77 20.70 13.86
C MET A 50 2.59 19.73 13.01
N TYR A 51 2.33 19.64 11.71
CA TYR A 51 3.10 18.81 10.78
C TYR A 51 4.56 19.24 10.71
N LEU A 52 4.83 20.54 10.62
CA LEU A 52 6.19 21.09 10.63
C LEU A 52 6.91 20.76 11.94
N LYS A 53 6.23 20.89 13.09
CA LYS A 53 6.81 20.50 14.39
C LYS A 53 7.12 19.00 14.48
N ALA A 54 6.33 18.14 13.85
CA ALA A 54 6.58 16.70 13.81
C ALA A 54 7.77 16.35 12.91
N LEU A 55 7.91 17.04 11.77
CA LEU A 55 9.02 16.85 10.83
C LEU A 55 10.34 17.44 11.36
N GLU A 56 10.28 18.58 12.03
CA GLU A 56 11.42 19.31 12.60
C GLU A 56 11.63 19.00 14.09
N ALA A 57 11.16 17.84 14.56
CA ALA A 57 11.35 17.43 15.94
C ALA A 57 12.85 17.49 16.32
N PRO A 58 13.20 18.00 17.52
CA PRO A 58 14.59 18.12 17.93
C PRO A 58 15.23 16.73 17.93
N LYS A 59 16.37 16.59 17.24
CA LYS A 59 17.12 15.34 17.18
C LYS A 59 17.53 14.96 18.61
N ARG A 60 17.12 13.77 19.05
CA ARG A 60 17.56 13.23 20.34
C ARG A 60 19.09 13.13 20.35
N PRO A 61 19.76 13.51 21.45
CA PRO A 61 21.21 13.33 21.56
C PRO A 61 21.53 11.84 21.44
N ARG A 62 22.59 11.51 20.70
CA ARG A 62 23.05 10.12 20.61
C ARG A 62 23.66 9.73 21.95
N PRO A 63 23.35 8.54 22.50
CA PRO A 63 24.02 8.05 23.69
C PRO A 63 25.53 7.92 23.40
N ALA A 64 26.37 8.26 24.39
CA ALA A 64 27.79 7.98 24.31
C ALA A 64 27.98 6.47 24.38
N MET A 65 28.62 5.89 23.38
CA MET A 65 29.02 4.48 23.41
C MET A 65 30.36 4.38 24.14
N ASP A 66 30.50 3.36 24.99
CA ASP A 66 31.79 3.01 25.53
C ASP A 66 32.72 2.47 24.42
N SER A 67 34.03 2.58 24.64
CA SER A 67 35.06 2.14 23.69
C SER A 67 34.93 0.64 23.35
N GLU A 68 34.64 -0.22 24.32
CA GLU A 68 34.44 -1.65 24.10
C GLU A 68 33.16 -1.95 23.31
N GLU A 69 32.08 -1.20 23.55
CA GLU A 69 30.84 -1.32 22.80
C GLU A 69 31.01 -0.89 21.35
N ALA A 70 31.74 0.20 21.11
CA ALA A 70 32.04 0.68 19.77
C ALA A 70 32.86 -0.35 18.96
N MET A 71 33.87 -0.97 19.58
CA MET A 71 34.66 -2.04 18.93
C MET A 71 33.81 -3.26 18.59
N ARG A 72 32.93 -3.70 19.51
CA ARG A 72 32.00 -4.82 19.26
C ARG A 72 31.01 -4.51 18.14
N ALA A 73 30.46 -3.29 18.12
CA ALA A 73 29.56 -2.84 17.07
C ALA A 73 30.26 -2.82 15.69
N GLU A 74 31.50 -2.35 15.64
CA GLU A 74 32.29 -2.36 14.39
C GLU A 74 32.56 -3.78 13.89
N ALA A 75 32.95 -4.69 14.78
CA ALA A 75 33.18 -6.09 14.43
C ALA A 75 31.89 -6.75 13.90
N LEU A 76 30.76 -6.53 14.57
CA LEU A 76 29.46 -7.03 14.16
C LEU A 76 29.03 -6.46 12.80
N ALA A 77 29.26 -5.16 12.56
CA ALA A 77 28.96 -4.53 11.28
C ALA A 77 29.77 -5.17 10.13
N LYS A 78 31.08 -5.40 10.33
CA LYS A 78 31.94 -6.07 9.35
C LYS A 78 31.46 -7.49 9.06
N GLU A 79 31.13 -8.25 10.10
CA GLU A 79 30.58 -9.59 9.94
C GLU A 79 29.25 -9.59 9.19
N TYR A 80 28.35 -8.68 9.55
CA TYR A 80 27.06 -8.51 8.88
C TYR A 80 27.26 -8.23 7.39
N THR A 81 28.11 -7.26 7.05
CA THR A 81 28.42 -6.93 5.65
C THR A 81 29.00 -8.14 4.91
N ARG A 82 29.92 -8.88 5.53
CA ARG A 82 30.49 -10.10 4.95
C ARG A 82 29.40 -11.15 4.65
N ARG A 83 28.53 -11.45 5.63
CA ARG A 83 27.44 -12.43 5.47
C ARG A 83 26.41 -11.97 4.43
N HIS A 84 26.09 -10.69 4.42
CA HIS A 84 25.19 -10.10 3.44
C HIS A 84 25.71 -10.27 2.01
N TRP A 85 26.99 -9.96 1.77
CA TRP A 85 27.62 -10.16 0.46
C TRP A 85 27.70 -11.63 0.05
N LEU A 86 27.97 -12.54 0.99
CA LEU A 86 27.93 -13.97 0.70
C LEU A 86 26.53 -14.41 0.21
N ARG A 87 25.47 -13.97 0.89
CA ARG A 87 24.09 -14.25 0.48
C ARG A 87 23.78 -13.63 -0.88
N HIS A 88 24.15 -12.38 -1.10
CA HIS A 88 23.96 -11.71 -2.39
C HIS A 88 24.61 -12.50 -3.53
N ASN A 89 25.89 -12.86 -3.37
CA ASN A 89 26.62 -13.59 -4.39
C ASN A 89 26.03 -14.98 -4.66
N ALA A 90 25.54 -15.67 -3.63
CA ALA A 90 24.84 -16.95 -3.80
C ALA A 90 23.55 -16.79 -4.62
N ILE A 91 22.74 -15.77 -4.33
CA ILE A 91 21.52 -15.47 -5.08
C ILE A 91 21.86 -15.09 -6.52
N SER A 92 22.87 -14.22 -6.74
CA SER A 92 23.29 -13.83 -8.09
C SER A 92 23.78 -15.03 -8.91
N ALA A 93 24.55 -15.93 -8.30
CA ALA A 93 25.01 -17.15 -8.96
C ALA A 93 23.85 -18.07 -9.36
N ASP A 94 22.89 -18.28 -8.46
CA ASP A 94 21.68 -19.06 -8.73
C ASP A 94 20.84 -18.43 -9.86
N MET A 95 20.64 -17.12 -9.85
CA MET A 95 19.91 -16.42 -10.91
C MET A 95 20.62 -16.53 -12.27
N ASN A 96 21.94 -16.33 -12.29
CA ASN A 96 22.73 -16.51 -13.52
C ASN A 96 22.65 -17.94 -14.04
N LEU A 97 22.67 -18.93 -13.14
CA LEU A 97 22.49 -20.34 -13.52
C LEU A 97 21.11 -20.56 -14.14
N LYS A 98 20.04 -20.03 -13.55
CA LYS A 98 18.68 -20.14 -14.12
C LYS A 98 18.56 -19.50 -15.50
N ILE A 99 19.15 -18.31 -15.68
CA ILE A 99 19.17 -17.60 -16.96
C ILE A 99 19.94 -18.41 -18.02
N THR A 100 21.15 -18.87 -17.68
CA THR A 100 21.97 -19.67 -18.62
C THR A 100 21.26 -20.96 -19.02
N ARG A 101 20.71 -21.71 -18.06
CA ARG A 101 19.92 -22.93 -18.35
C ARG A 101 18.68 -22.66 -19.18
N ARG A 102 17.99 -21.53 -18.95
CA ARG A 102 16.86 -21.11 -19.79
C ARG A 102 17.31 -20.89 -21.24
N HIS A 103 18.43 -20.20 -21.47
CA HIS A 103 18.94 -19.98 -22.82
C HIS A 103 19.39 -21.27 -23.49
N GLU A 104 20.08 -22.16 -22.76
CA GLU A 104 20.45 -23.49 -23.27
C GLU A 104 19.22 -24.31 -23.66
N ALA A 105 18.18 -24.31 -22.83
CA ALA A 105 16.93 -25.00 -23.13
C ALA A 105 16.22 -24.42 -24.36
N LEU A 106 16.19 -23.09 -24.51
CA LEU A 106 15.65 -22.42 -25.70
C LEU A 106 16.45 -22.74 -26.97
N ALA A 107 17.77 -22.88 -26.86
CA ALA A 107 18.63 -23.25 -27.98
C ALA A 107 18.46 -24.73 -28.39
N ALA A 108 18.14 -25.61 -27.44
CA ALA A 108 17.90 -27.03 -27.69
C ALA A 108 16.54 -27.33 -28.33
N LEU A 109 15.60 -26.38 -28.32
CA LEU A 109 14.27 -26.53 -28.91
C LEU A 109 14.32 -26.45 -30.45
N PRO A 110 13.48 -27.23 -31.16
CA PRO A 110 13.25 -27.04 -32.60
C PRO A 110 12.74 -25.64 -32.94
N GLU A 111 13.04 -25.15 -34.15
CA GLU A 111 12.77 -23.76 -34.57
C GLU A 111 11.31 -23.33 -34.37
N GLU A 112 10.36 -24.20 -34.74
CA GLU A 112 8.92 -23.93 -34.63
C GLU A 112 8.48 -23.68 -33.19
N LEU A 113 8.94 -24.53 -32.27
CA LEU A 113 8.60 -24.42 -30.84
C LEU A 113 9.34 -23.27 -30.18
N ARG A 114 10.57 -22.97 -30.63
CA ARG A 114 11.34 -21.83 -30.14
C ARG A 114 10.66 -20.51 -30.48
N ALA A 115 10.11 -20.37 -31.69
CA ALA A 115 9.36 -19.18 -32.09
C ALA A 115 8.10 -18.97 -31.23
N ILE A 116 7.39 -20.05 -30.88
CA ILE A 116 6.24 -20.00 -29.97
C ILE A 116 6.68 -19.59 -28.56
N ALA A 117 7.74 -20.21 -28.03
CA ALA A 117 8.26 -19.93 -26.69
C ALA A 117 8.71 -18.46 -26.52
N LEU A 118 9.30 -17.86 -27.56
CA LEU A 118 9.69 -16.44 -27.54
C LEU A 118 8.51 -15.47 -27.64
N ARG A 119 7.36 -15.93 -28.14
CA ARG A 119 6.17 -15.09 -28.33
C ARG A 119 5.32 -14.95 -27.08
N ILE A 120 5.35 -15.93 -26.17
CA ILE A 120 4.57 -15.90 -24.92
C ILE A 120 5.10 -14.75 -24.05
N PRO A 121 4.29 -13.71 -23.78
CA PRO A 121 4.68 -12.68 -22.83
C PRO A 121 4.78 -13.32 -21.45
N GLU A 122 5.99 -13.40 -20.89
CA GLU A 122 6.21 -13.83 -19.53
C GLU A 122 5.84 -12.71 -18.55
N ASP A 123 4.54 -12.43 -18.42
CA ASP A 123 4.05 -11.74 -17.24
C ASP A 123 2.65 -12.24 -16.89
N PRO A 124 2.51 -13.48 -16.38
CA PRO A 124 1.35 -13.76 -15.57
C PRO A 124 1.45 -12.82 -14.38
N MET A 125 0.53 -11.85 -14.30
CA MET A 125 0.18 -11.21 -13.03
C MET A 125 0.26 -12.28 -11.94
N LEU A 126 1.02 -12.00 -10.88
CA LEU A 126 1.14 -12.92 -9.76
C LEU A 126 -0.27 -13.40 -9.39
N PRO A 127 -0.49 -14.73 -9.26
CA PRO A 127 -1.81 -15.23 -8.90
C PRO A 127 -2.33 -14.49 -7.67
N GLU A 128 -3.61 -14.14 -7.63
CA GLU A 128 -4.19 -13.41 -6.50
C GLU A 128 -4.04 -14.17 -5.17
N ASP A 129 -3.88 -15.50 -5.25
CA ASP A 129 -3.62 -16.39 -4.13
C ASP A 129 -2.16 -16.37 -3.63
N TYR A 130 -1.25 -15.68 -4.32
CA TYR A 130 0.14 -15.57 -3.90
C TYR A 130 0.27 -14.69 -2.66
N ARG A 131 0.50 -15.33 -1.51
CA ARG A 131 0.65 -14.64 -0.23
C ARG A 131 2.10 -14.34 0.06
N VAL A 132 2.38 -13.09 0.42
CA VAL A 132 3.65 -12.72 1.05
C VAL A 132 3.73 -13.39 2.42
N VAL A 133 4.90 -13.92 2.74
CA VAL A 133 5.15 -14.56 4.03
C VAL A 133 4.94 -13.54 5.15
N THR A 134 4.02 -13.84 6.06
CA THR A 134 3.74 -13.05 7.26
C THR A 134 4.54 -13.59 8.45
N GLU A 135 4.82 -12.73 9.44
CA GLU A 135 5.56 -13.13 10.66
C GLU A 135 4.84 -14.24 11.44
N ARG A 136 3.50 -14.20 11.44
CA ARG A 136 2.65 -15.23 12.06
C ARG A 136 1.81 -15.88 10.97
N PRO A 137 1.65 -17.22 10.98
CA PRO A 137 0.77 -17.88 10.03
C PRO A 137 -0.69 -17.40 10.23
N PRO A 138 -1.52 -17.45 9.18
CA PRO A 138 -2.96 -17.22 9.32
C PRO A 138 -3.59 -18.18 10.32
N ILE A 139 -4.67 -17.75 10.97
CA ILE A 139 -5.45 -18.61 11.86
C ILE A 139 -6.07 -19.75 11.04
N ASP A 140 -6.02 -20.97 11.56
CA ASP A 140 -6.62 -22.14 10.91
C ASP A 140 -8.10 -21.88 10.59
N GLY A 141 -8.51 -22.20 9.36
CA GLY A 141 -9.89 -21.99 8.89
C GLY A 141 -10.22 -20.57 8.41
N TRP A 142 -9.30 -19.60 8.48
CA TRP A 142 -9.52 -18.23 7.99
C TRP A 142 -9.95 -18.18 6.51
N HIS A 143 -9.40 -19.05 5.66
CA HIS A 143 -9.79 -19.12 4.25
C HIS A 143 -11.19 -19.68 4.05
N ARG A 144 -11.64 -20.62 4.89
CA ARG A 144 -12.98 -21.22 4.77
C ARG A 144 -14.05 -20.22 5.14
N ALA A 145 -13.85 -19.49 6.25
CA ALA A 145 -14.80 -18.49 6.74
C ALA A 145 -14.97 -17.32 5.75
N ARG A 146 -13.87 -16.84 5.15
CA ARG A 146 -13.95 -15.73 4.19
C ARG A 146 -14.58 -16.13 2.86
N VAL A 147 -14.27 -17.33 2.36
CA VAL A 147 -14.89 -17.85 1.13
C VAL A 147 -16.38 -18.13 1.34
N SER A 148 -16.78 -18.67 2.51
CA SER A 148 -18.20 -18.87 2.83
C SER A 148 -18.95 -17.55 3.01
N GLN A 149 -18.34 -16.55 3.65
CA GLN A 149 -18.92 -15.21 3.79
C GLN A 149 -19.05 -14.51 2.44
N ALA A 150 -18.02 -14.53 1.60
CA ALA A 150 -18.09 -13.96 0.26
C ALA A 150 -19.14 -14.66 -0.62
N ALA A 151 -19.30 -15.98 -0.47
CA ALA A 151 -20.37 -16.71 -1.16
C ALA A 151 -21.77 -16.33 -0.65
N GLN A 152 -21.93 -16.09 0.65
CA GLN A 152 -23.18 -15.56 1.23
C GLN A 152 -23.47 -14.14 0.74
N GLU A 153 -22.48 -13.24 0.77
CA GLU A 153 -22.62 -11.87 0.28
C GLU A 153 -23.01 -11.82 -1.21
N LEU A 154 -22.46 -12.72 -2.04
CA LEU A 154 -22.89 -12.84 -3.44
C LEU A 154 -24.32 -13.34 -3.58
N ALA A 155 -24.73 -14.33 -2.77
CA ALA A 155 -26.09 -14.84 -2.79
C ALA A 155 -27.10 -13.76 -2.36
N ASP A 156 -26.77 -13.01 -1.30
CA ASP A 156 -27.59 -11.90 -0.80
C ASP A 156 -27.67 -10.75 -1.83
N ALA A 157 -26.56 -10.46 -2.53
CA ALA A 157 -26.56 -9.48 -3.61
C ALA A 157 -27.44 -9.91 -4.80
N ASP A 158 -27.39 -11.19 -5.19
CA ASP A 158 -28.25 -11.74 -6.24
C ASP A 158 -29.74 -11.65 -5.88
N GLU A 159 -30.11 -11.87 -4.62
CA GLU A 159 -31.47 -11.70 -4.14
C GLU A 159 -31.90 -10.23 -4.15
N PHE A 160 -31.03 -9.32 -3.72
CA PHE A 160 -31.27 -7.89 -3.78
C PHE A 160 -31.53 -7.42 -5.22
N PHE A 161 -30.69 -7.79 -6.18
CA PHE A 161 -30.90 -7.43 -7.58
C PHE A 161 -32.18 -8.03 -8.18
N LYS A 162 -32.56 -9.25 -7.78
CA LYS A 162 -33.85 -9.85 -8.17
C LYS A 162 -35.04 -9.07 -7.61
N SER A 163 -34.99 -8.64 -6.34
CA SER A 163 -36.06 -7.84 -5.74
C SER A 163 -36.19 -6.47 -6.40
N GLN A 164 -35.07 -5.84 -6.77
CA GLN A 164 -35.08 -4.54 -7.42
C GLN A 164 -35.59 -4.64 -8.86
N ALA A 165 -35.20 -5.68 -9.59
CA ALA A 165 -35.77 -5.98 -10.91
C ALA A 165 -37.28 -6.29 -10.85
N ALA A 166 -37.77 -6.93 -9.78
CA ALA A 166 -39.21 -7.16 -9.58
C ALA A 166 -39.98 -5.86 -9.31
N LEU A 167 -39.40 -4.94 -8.53
CA LEU A 167 -39.93 -3.59 -8.29
C LEU A 167 -39.98 -2.76 -9.58
N ASP A 168 -38.89 -2.76 -10.36
CA ASP A 168 -38.79 -2.00 -11.60
C ASP A 168 -39.66 -2.56 -12.73
N SER A 169 -39.94 -3.87 -12.72
CA SER A 169 -40.84 -4.52 -13.70
C SER A 169 -42.32 -4.40 -13.35
N GLY A 170 -42.67 -3.82 -12.19
CA GLY A 170 -44.06 -3.63 -11.77
C GLY A 170 -44.83 -4.93 -11.52
N VAL A 171 -44.16 -6.07 -11.47
CA VAL A 171 -44.77 -7.37 -11.16
C VAL A 171 -44.81 -7.52 -9.64
N ALA A 172 -45.74 -6.81 -9.00
CA ALA A 172 -46.08 -7.05 -7.62
C ALA A 172 -46.64 -8.49 -7.51
N THR A 173 -45.82 -9.44 -7.05
CA THR A 173 -46.32 -10.74 -6.60
C THR A 173 -47.19 -10.50 -5.39
N GLY A 174 -48.51 -10.44 -5.63
CA GLY A 174 -49.50 -10.11 -4.62
C GLY A 174 -49.46 -11.10 -3.46
N ARG A 175 -49.07 -10.62 -2.28
CA ARG A 175 -49.54 -11.21 -1.03
C ARG A 175 -49.56 -10.32 0.22
N GLU A 176 -49.06 -9.08 0.20
CA GLU A 176 -48.98 -8.27 1.44
C GLU A 176 -49.49 -6.82 1.29
N ALA A 177 -50.48 -6.57 0.44
CA ALA A 177 -51.13 -5.25 0.37
C ALA A 177 -52.20 -5.03 1.47
N GLY A 178 -52.36 -5.97 2.42
CA GLY A 178 -53.43 -5.93 3.43
C GLY A 178 -53.06 -5.27 4.77
N GLU A 179 -51.79 -5.22 5.16
CA GLU A 179 -51.40 -4.82 6.52
C GLU A 179 -50.75 -3.43 6.63
N VAL A 180 -50.40 -2.78 5.52
CA VAL A 180 -49.72 -1.47 5.56
C VAL A 180 -50.69 -0.29 5.75
N SER A 181 -52.00 -0.52 5.58
CA SER A 181 -53.02 0.54 5.69
C SER A 181 -53.32 0.96 7.14
N THR A 182 -53.11 0.08 8.12
CA THR A 182 -53.43 0.38 9.54
C THR A 182 -52.33 1.19 10.23
N LEU A 183 -51.06 1.07 9.82
CA LEU A 183 -49.95 1.79 10.45
C LEU A 183 -49.88 3.29 10.09
N PHE A 184 -50.46 3.72 8.96
CA PHE A 184 -50.46 5.14 8.57
C PHE A 184 -51.58 5.96 9.21
N GLY A 185 -52.60 5.32 9.79
CA GLY A 185 -53.65 6.01 10.55
C GLY A 185 -53.18 6.50 11.92
N GLU A 186 -52.40 5.67 12.64
CA GLU A 186 -51.97 5.94 14.01
C GLU A 186 -50.91 7.05 14.13
N VAL A 187 -50.11 7.28 13.08
CA VAL A 187 -49.08 8.34 13.07
C VAL A 187 -49.71 9.74 13.06
N ASN A 188 -50.87 9.91 12.42
CA ASN A 188 -51.53 11.23 12.35
C ASN A 188 -52.15 11.67 13.68
N GLU A 189 -52.59 10.73 14.54
CA GLU A 189 -53.16 11.08 15.84
C GLU A 189 -52.09 11.54 16.83
N MET A 190 -50.88 10.96 16.78
CA MET A 190 -49.76 11.37 17.64
C MET A 190 -49.27 12.80 17.33
N ASP A 191 -49.23 13.19 16.06
CA ASP A 191 -48.74 14.51 15.66
C ASP A 191 -49.72 15.63 16.07
N GLU A 192 -51.04 15.35 16.09
CA GLU A 192 -52.04 16.29 16.59
C GLU A 192 -51.97 16.50 18.13
N GLU A 193 -51.62 15.46 18.89
CA GLU A 193 -51.43 15.57 20.34
C GLU A 193 -50.16 16.37 20.70
N ILE A 194 -49.08 16.21 19.93
CA ILE A 194 -47.84 16.97 20.12
C ILE A 194 -48.05 18.47 19.79
N GLU A 195 -48.82 18.79 18.75
CA GLU A 195 -49.22 20.15 18.40
C GLU A 195 -50.06 20.81 19.51
N LYS A 196 -51.04 20.09 20.09
CA LYS A 196 -51.86 20.59 21.21
C LYS A 196 -51.01 20.86 22.46
N ALA A 197 -50.10 19.96 22.81
CA ALA A 197 -49.22 20.13 23.97
C ALA A 197 -48.29 21.36 23.81
N ARG A 198 -47.80 21.64 22.59
CA ARG A 198 -46.98 22.82 22.29
C ARG A 198 -47.75 24.13 22.40
N ARG A 199 -49.05 24.15 22.06
CA ARG A 199 -49.90 25.35 22.17
C ARG A 199 -50.23 25.69 23.62
N GLN A 200 -50.52 24.69 24.46
CA GLN A 200 -50.78 24.92 25.89
C GLN A 200 -49.53 25.45 26.63
N LYS A 201 -48.34 24.97 26.27
CA LYS A 201 -47.07 25.39 26.89
C LYS A 201 -46.62 26.81 26.50
N LYS A 202 -47.19 27.40 25.45
CA LYS A 202 -46.94 28.80 25.04
C LYS A 202 -47.92 29.79 25.65
N ALA A 203 -48.98 29.31 26.30
CA ALA A 203 -50.04 30.14 26.87
C ALA A 203 -49.94 30.33 28.40
N SER A 204 -49.02 29.62 29.08
CA SER A 204 -48.62 29.89 30.47
C SER A 204 -47.30 30.64 30.52
#